data_AF-A0A1K1SNW0-F1
#
_entry.id   AF-A0A1K1SNW0-F1
#
_cell.length_a   1.000
_cell.length_b   1.000
_cell.length_c   1.000
_cell.angle_alpha   90.00
_cell.angle_beta   90.00
_cell.angle_gamma   90.00
#
_symmetry.space_group_name_H-M   'P 1'
#
loop_
_entity.id
_entity.type
_entity.pdbx_description
1 polymer ?
#
loop_
_entity_poly.entity_id
_entity_poly.type
_entity_poly.pdbx_seq_one_letter_code
_entity_poly.pdbx_strand_id
1 'polypeptide(L)'
;MTGLVAAGFRGLAALRHARAFHPAGLVLRGELSPLDDDLPWPPGPVPVVARLSKGAGTPGRLPDALGLAIRLLPQPGLHPGAGGSATRTPERHREQPGLRPGPGAPPPPKDIRAGDGGPWDITLTTAGSGHIGRMLPRPATSWTRGAYTSLVPYRRADRLIWLGAWAEETSPRIEASLRAVREAGALRFVLRTGREDGRWCDTAVLMLEEAGGPAPAFDPMVHLPEGLTMAPEWLAAVRERAYEGSRAGRP
;
A
#
# COMPACT_ATOMS: atom_id res chain seq x y z
N MET A 1 12.31 -27.70 6.99
CA MET A 1 12.22 -26.21 7.05
C MET A 1 10.79 -25.68 7.23
N THR A 2 9.77 -26.53 7.15
CA THR A 2 8.33 -26.19 7.26
C THR A 2 7.90 -25.74 8.68
N GLY A 3 8.57 -26.23 9.73
CA GLY A 3 8.17 -25.99 11.13
C GLY A 3 8.53 -24.61 11.69
N LEU A 4 9.61 -23.99 11.21
CA LEU A 4 10.10 -22.70 11.73
C LEU A 4 9.30 -21.52 11.15
N VAL A 5 8.96 -21.62 9.86
CA VAL A 5 8.06 -20.72 9.15
C VAL A 5 6.69 -20.70 9.87
N ALA A 6 6.13 -21.88 10.18
CA ALA A 6 4.88 -22.01 10.93
C ALA A 6 4.93 -21.42 12.36
N ALA A 7 6.09 -21.41 13.03
CA ALA A 7 6.25 -20.81 14.36
C ALA A 7 6.21 -19.27 14.31
N GLY A 8 6.84 -18.66 13.30
CA GLY A 8 6.69 -17.22 13.02
C GLY A 8 5.23 -16.83 12.74
N PHE A 9 4.51 -17.66 11.97
CA PHE A 9 3.09 -17.45 11.66
C PHE A 9 2.16 -17.59 12.87
N ARG A 10 2.44 -18.47 13.83
CA ARG A 10 1.66 -18.57 15.08
C ARG A 10 1.80 -17.32 15.96
N GLY A 11 2.99 -16.73 16.02
CA GLY A 11 3.20 -15.42 16.66
C GLY A 11 2.40 -14.30 15.97
N LEU A 12 2.36 -14.33 14.63
CA LEU A 12 1.60 -13.38 13.82
C LEU A 12 0.09 -13.46 14.03
N ALA A 13 -0.46 -14.67 14.14
CA ALA A 13 -1.89 -14.89 14.39
C ALA A 13 -2.33 -14.34 15.75
N ALA A 14 -1.50 -14.48 16.79
CA ALA A 14 -1.78 -13.92 18.12
C ALA A 14 -1.81 -12.37 18.11
N LEU A 15 -0.90 -11.74 17.36
CA LEU A 15 -0.90 -10.28 17.13
C LEU A 15 -2.12 -9.79 16.34
N ARG A 16 -2.68 -10.62 15.46
CA ARG A 16 -3.87 -10.32 14.64
C ARG A 16 -5.19 -10.37 15.44
N HIS A 17 -5.22 -11.10 16.56
CA HIS A 17 -6.37 -11.16 17.47
C HIS A 17 -6.37 -10.05 18.54
N ALA A 18 -5.26 -9.33 18.70
CA ALA A 18 -5.22 -8.13 19.53
C ALA A 18 -5.91 -6.98 18.78
N ARG A 19 -7.23 -6.89 18.93
CA ARG A 19 -8.04 -5.71 18.60
C ARG A 19 -7.59 -4.53 19.46
N ALA A 20 -6.46 -3.91 19.13
CA ALA A 20 -6.03 -2.64 19.70
C ALA A 20 -4.96 -1.98 18.81
N PHE A 21 -5.23 -1.84 17.50
CA PHE A 21 -4.50 -0.82 16.74
C PHE A 21 -4.97 0.53 17.28
N HIS A 22 -4.07 1.26 17.95
CA HIS A 22 -4.36 2.62 18.39
C HIS A 22 -4.78 3.44 17.15
N PRO A 23 -5.93 4.14 17.18
CA PRO A 23 -6.50 4.76 15.99
C PRO A 23 -5.61 5.89 15.41
N ALA A 24 -4.70 6.42 16.22
CA ALA A 24 -3.79 7.49 15.81
C ALA A 24 -2.78 7.01 14.74
N GLY A 25 -3.02 7.44 13.51
CA GLY A 25 -2.05 7.40 12.43
C GLY A 25 -2.09 8.71 11.65
N LEU A 26 -1.02 8.98 10.88
CA LEU A 26 -0.94 10.14 10.00
C LEU A 26 -1.20 9.69 8.57
N VAL A 27 -2.08 10.40 7.88
CA VAL A 27 -2.34 10.19 6.45
C VAL A 27 -1.42 11.08 5.65
N LEU A 28 -0.74 10.47 4.68
CA LEU A 28 0.18 11.11 3.78
C LEU A 28 -0.26 10.87 2.34
N ARG A 29 0.15 11.77 1.46
CA ARG A 29 0.00 11.63 0.01
C ARG A 29 1.35 11.88 -0.64
N GLY A 30 1.50 11.38 -1.85
CA GLY A 30 2.66 11.68 -2.65
C GLY A 30 2.72 10.78 -3.87
N GLU A 31 3.92 10.39 -4.24
CA GLU A 31 4.19 9.70 -5.50
C GLU A 31 5.15 8.53 -5.27
N LEU A 32 4.90 7.46 -6.01
CA LEU A 32 5.80 6.32 -6.12
C LEU A 32 6.35 6.28 -7.54
N SER A 33 7.68 6.27 -7.66
CA SER A 33 8.41 6.18 -8.92
C SER A 33 9.09 4.82 -9.01
N PRO A 34 8.61 3.91 -9.87
CA PRO A 34 9.21 2.58 -10.07
C PRO A 34 10.63 2.69 -10.63
N LEU A 35 11.47 1.72 -10.26
CA LEU A 35 12.77 1.46 -10.86
C LEU A 35 12.66 0.24 -11.79
N ASP A 36 13.73 -0.03 -12.54
CA ASP A 36 13.79 -1.21 -13.40
C ASP A 36 13.93 -2.48 -12.56
N ASP A 37 12.84 -3.25 -12.44
CA ASP A 37 12.78 -4.49 -11.68
C ASP A 37 11.75 -5.48 -12.26
N ASP A 38 11.62 -6.61 -11.58
CA ASP A 38 10.61 -7.62 -11.85
C ASP A 38 9.45 -7.52 -10.84
N LEU A 39 8.92 -6.35 -10.53
CA LEU A 39 7.66 -6.23 -9.81
C LEU A 39 6.58 -5.69 -10.74
N PRO A 40 5.30 -6.01 -10.48
CA PRO A 40 4.19 -5.47 -11.26
C PRO A 40 3.90 -4.01 -10.84
N TRP A 41 4.93 -3.16 -10.81
CA TRP A 41 4.73 -1.73 -10.62
C TRP A 41 3.96 -1.15 -11.81
N PRO A 42 3.07 -0.16 -11.59
CA PRO A 42 2.48 0.60 -12.68
C PRO A 42 3.55 1.26 -13.55
N PRO A 43 3.29 1.52 -14.84
CA PRO A 43 4.25 2.19 -15.70
C PRO A 43 4.39 3.67 -15.30
N GLY A 44 5.58 4.04 -14.83
CA GLY A 44 5.94 5.42 -14.48
C GLY A 44 5.45 5.86 -13.08
N PRO A 45 5.69 7.14 -12.72
CA PRO A 45 5.28 7.66 -11.43
C PRO A 45 3.77 7.60 -11.22
N VAL A 46 3.34 7.20 -10.02
CA VAL A 46 1.93 7.08 -9.67
C VAL A 46 1.59 7.72 -8.33
N PRO A 47 0.42 8.38 -8.22
CA PRO A 47 -0.01 8.95 -6.97
C PRO A 47 -0.32 7.85 -5.95
N VAL A 48 0.03 8.12 -4.69
CA VAL A 48 -0.22 7.20 -3.58
C VAL A 48 -0.94 7.89 -2.42
N VAL A 49 -1.64 7.08 -1.64
CA VAL A 49 -2.06 7.44 -0.28
C VAL A 49 -1.33 6.52 0.67
N ALA A 50 -0.69 7.08 1.70
CA ALA A 50 -0.02 6.31 2.72
C ALA A 50 -0.56 6.63 4.12
N ARG A 51 -0.31 5.71 5.05
CA ARG A 51 -0.58 5.91 6.47
C ARG A 51 0.61 5.45 7.29
N LEU A 52 1.11 6.34 8.14
CA LEU A 52 2.05 6.01 9.21
C LEU A 52 1.27 5.77 10.51
N SER A 53 1.63 4.72 11.24
CA SER A 53 0.88 4.32 12.46
C SER A 53 1.77 3.65 13.50
N LYS A 54 1.36 3.75 14.77
CA LYS A 54 1.99 3.06 15.90
C LYS A 54 1.15 1.83 16.25
N GLY A 55 1.77 0.65 16.24
CA GLY A 55 1.07 -0.63 16.40
C GLY A 55 0.49 -0.82 17.79
N ALA A 56 1.32 -0.65 18.84
CA ALA A 56 0.91 -0.73 20.24
C ALA A 56 0.28 0.58 20.74
N GLY A 57 0.54 1.71 20.08
CA GLY A 57 -0.01 3.00 20.46
C GLY A 57 0.74 3.69 21.58
N THR A 58 2.04 3.45 21.70
CA THR A 58 2.83 4.09 22.76
C THR A 58 2.82 5.62 22.60
N PRO A 59 2.90 6.41 23.68
CA PRO A 59 2.86 7.87 23.56
C PRO A 59 4.18 8.45 23.04
N GLY A 60 4.07 9.55 22.29
CA GLY A 60 5.21 10.39 21.89
C GLY A 60 6.29 9.59 21.14
N ARG A 61 7.55 9.74 21.59
CA ARG A 61 8.74 9.14 20.96
C ARG A 61 9.06 7.71 21.44
N LEU A 62 8.24 7.12 22.31
CA LEU A 62 8.52 5.80 22.88
C LEU A 62 8.58 4.72 21.79
N PRO A 63 9.41 3.67 21.99
CA PRO A 63 9.50 2.56 21.05
C PRO A 63 8.13 1.97 20.73
N ASP A 64 7.91 1.61 19.46
CA ASP A 64 6.71 0.91 19.01
C ASP A 64 6.99 0.12 17.73
N ALA A 65 6.14 -0.84 17.37
CA ALA A 65 6.09 -1.38 16.02
C ALA A 65 5.48 -0.31 15.10
N LEU A 66 6.28 0.27 14.21
CA LEU A 66 5.84 1.36 13.35
C LEU A 66 5.36 0.81 12.02
N GLY A 67 4.14 1.16 11.63
CA GLY A 67 3.51 0.73 10.40
C GLY A 67 3.59 1.78 9.30
N LEU A 68 3.87 1.33 8.07
CA LEU A 68 3.76 2.08 6.83
C LEU A 68 2.82 1.32 5.89
N ALA A 69 1.61 1.84 5.69
CA ALA A 69 0.66 1.32 4.70
C ALA A 69 0.64 2.27 3.50
N ILE A 70 0.64 1.73 2.28
CA ILE A 70 0.69 2.46 1.02
C ILE A 70 -0.40 1.88 0.11
N ARG A 71 -1.16 2.75 -0.54
CA ARG A 71 -2.09 2.40 -1.62
C ARG A 71 -1.63 3.13 -2.86
N LEU A 72 -1.30 2.37 -3.90
CA LEU A 72 -1.13 2.91 -5.24
C LEU A 72 -2.52 3.19 -5.80
N LEU A 73 -2.73 4.41 -6.27
CA LEU A 73 -3.97 4.80 -6.91
C LEU A 73 -3.84 4.53 -8.42
N PRO A 74 -4.83 3.89 -9.07
CA PRO A 74 -4.83 3.78 -10.51
C PRO A 74 -4.80 5.18 -11.11
N GLN A 75 -3.99 5.38 -12.16
CA GLN A 75 -3.97 6.64 -12.88
C GLN A 75 -5.35 6.88 -13.49
N PRO A 76 -5.97 8.06 -13.30
CA PRO A 76 -7.20 8.40 -13.98
C PRO A 76 -6.94 8.51 -15.49
N GLY A 77 -7.24 7.44 -16.23
CA GLY A 77 -7.54 7.48 -17.66
C GLY A 77 -6.49 8.07 -18.61
N LEU A 78 -5.27 7.53 -18.65
CA LEU A 78 -4.50 7.60 -19.89
C LEU A 78 -4.82 6.34 -20.71
N HIS A 79 -5.86 6.43 -21.55
CA HIS A 79 -6.13 5.40 -22.53
C HIS A 79 -4.95 5.29 -23.52
N PRO A 80 -4.36 4.10 -23.73
CA PRO A 80 -3.46 3.88 -24.85
C PRO A 80 -4.32 3.83 -26.12
N GLY A 81 -4.49 4.97 -26.78
CA GLY A 81 -5.28 5.06 -28.02
C GLY A 81 -5.46 6.45 -28.61
N ALA A 82 -5.22 7.52 -27.84
CA ALA A 82 -5.29 8.88 -28.37
C ALA A 82 -3.94 9.35 -28.93
N GLY A 83 -3.55 8.79 -30.08
CA GLY A 83 -2.26 9.07 -30.72
C GLY A 83 -2.31 8.97 -32.25
N GLY A 84 -3.07 9.87 -32.88
CA GLY A 84 -2.79 10.49 -34.18
C GLY A 84 -2.70 9.64 -35.46
N SER A 85 -3.75 9.69 -36.30
CA SER A 85 -3.60 9.78 -37.76
C SER A 85 -4.83 10.38 -38.46
N ALA A 86 -4.58 11.53 -39.11
CA ALA A 86 -5.16 12.07 -40.35
C ALA A 86 -6.69 12.27 -40.55
N THR A 87 -7.07 13.55 -40.55
CA THR A 87 -7.73 14.27 -41.67
C THR A 87 -9.02 13.70 -42.30
N ARG A 88 -10.17 14.29 -41.96
CA ARG A 88 -11.14 14.86 -42.95
C ARG A 88 -12.21 15.74 -42.29
N THR A 89 -12.34 16.95 -42.81
CA THR A 89 -13.37 17.97 -42.54
C THR A 89 -14.64 17.72 -43.41
N PRO A 90 -15.72 18.53 -43.33
CA PRO A 90 -16.95 18.24 -42.59
C PRO A 90 -18.19 18.11 -43.51
N GLU A 91 -19.30 17.53 -43.03
CA GLU A 91 -20.62 17.77 -43.65
C GLU A 91 -21.63 18.31 -42.63
N ARG A 92 -22.26 19.42 -43.04
CA ARG A 92 -23.34 20.15 -42.36
C ARG A 92 -24.70 19.62 -42.81
N HIS A 93 -25.65 19.52 -41.88
CA HIS A 93 -27.12 19.76 -41.97
C HIS A 93 -27.75 18.98 -40.79
N ARG A 94 -28.71 19.43 -39.98
CA ARG A 94 -29.76 20.47 -40.09
C ARG A 94 -30.34 20.71 -38.67
N GLU A 95 -30.93 21.89 -38.46
CA GLU A 95 -31.50 22.45 -37.22
C GLU A 95 -32.77 21.72 -36.66
N GLN A 96 -32.83 21.48 -35.33
CA GLN A 96 -33.73 22.05 -34.26
C GLN A 96 -35.20 21.52 -34.20
N PRO A 97 -36.03 21.64 -33.12
CA PRO A 97 -35.88 22.32 -31.80
C PRO A 97 -36.43 21.60 -30.53
N GLY A 98 -35.96 22.02 -29.34
CA GLY A 98 -36.80 22.38 -28.17
C GLY A 98 -37.48 21.33 -27.26
N LEU A 99 -36.81 20.89 -26.19
CA LEU A 99 -37.47 20.52 -24.92
C LEU A 99 -36.57 20.87 -23.71
N ARG A 100 -37.19 21.45 -22.67
CA ARG A 100 -36.65 22.23 -21.54
C ARG A 100 -35.65 21.48 -20.62
N PRO A 101 -34.72 22.17 -19.90
CA PRO A 101 -33.97 21.59 -18.79
C PRO A 101 -34.50 22.01 -17.40
N GLY A 102 -34.51 21.08 -16.45
CA GLY A 102 -34.77 21.27 -15.01
C GLY A 102 -34.57 19.94 -14.24
N PRO A 103 -34.07 19.96 -12.99
CA PRO A 103 -32.89 19.17 -12.61
C PRO A 103 -33.21 17.80 -12.03
N GLY A 104 -32.53 16.78 -12.55
CA GLY A 104 -32.31 15.50 -11.89
C GLY A 104 -30.93 15.04 -12.29
N ALA A 105 -29.92 15.31 -11.44
CA ALA A 105 -28.58 14.79 -11.68
C ALA A 105 -28.68 13.26 -11.87
N PRO A 106 -28.13 12.70 -12.97
CA PRO A 106 -28.10 11.25 -13.11
C PRO A 106 -27.35 10.67 -11.90
N PRO A 107 -27.82 9.53 -11.34
CA PRO A 107 -27.04 8.84 -10.32
C PRO A 107 -25.62 8.61 -10.85
N PRO A 108 -24.58 8.74 -10.01
CA PRO A 108 -23.21 8.59 -10.47
C PRO A 108 -23.07 7.26 -11.22
N PRO A 109 -22.37 7.25 -12.38
CA PRO A 109 -22.27 6.05 -13.21
C PRO A 109 -21.69 4.89 -12.38
N LYS A 110 -22.38 3.75 -12.44
CA LYS A 110 -22.00 2.51 -11.73
C LYS A 110 -20.78 1.79 -12.33
N ASP A 111 -20.11 2.39 -13.30
CA ASP A 111 -18.99 1.79 -14.01
C ASP A 111 -17.76 2.70 -13.89
N ILE A 112 -17.07 2.66 -12.75
CA ILE A 112 -15.63 2.95 -12.76
C ILE A 112 -15.00 1.74 -13.45
N ARG A 113 -14.91 1.77 -14.77
CA ARG A 113 -14.04 0.85 -15.50
C ARG A 113 -12.61 1.28 -15.19
N ALA A 114 -11.99 0.51 -14.31
CA ALA A 114 -10.60 0.62 -13.92
C ALA A 114 -9.71 0.69 -15.17
N GLY A 115 -8.80 1.67 -15.21
CA GLY A 115 -7.64 1.55 -16.07
C GLY A 115 -6.76 0.43 -15.51
N ASP A 116 -6.77 -0.71 -16.19
CA ASP A 116 -5.86 -1.86 -16.23
C ASP A 116 -5.05 -2.28 -14.98
N GLY A 117 -5.54 -1.94 -13.79
CA GLY A 117 -5.01 -2.39 -12.51
C GLY A 117 -5.88 -1.88 -11.37
N GLY A 118 -6.44 -2.79 -10.57
CA GLY A 118 -7.08 -2.42 -9.31
C GLY A 118 -6.09 -1.72 -8.37
N PRO A 119 -6.57 -1.10 -7.28
CA PRO A 119 -5.67 -0.54 -6.26
C PRO A 119 -4.71 -1.63 -5.76
N TRP A 120 -3.45 -1.25 -5.50
CA TRP A 120 -2.47 -2.10 -4.84
C TRP A 120 -2.15 -1.56 -3.46
N ASP A 121 -2.46 -2.34 -2.43
CA ASP A 121 -2.10 -2.06 -1.06
C ASP A 121 -0.84 -2.82 -0.63
N ILE A 122 0.09 -2.08 -0.03
CA ILE A 122 1.29 -2.60 0.59
C ILE A 122 1.25 -2.21 2.06
N THR A 123 1.38 -3.19 2.97
CA THR A 123 1.47 -2.93 4.41
C THR A 123 2.79 -3.45 4.95
N LEU A 124 3.56 -2.55 5.56
CA LEU A 124 4.87 -2.83 6.12
C LEU A 124 4.90 -2.44 7.60
N THR A 125 5.73 -3.11 8.38
CA THR A 125 6.02 -2.73 9.77
C THR A 125 7.52 -2.75 10.01
N THR A 126 8.00 -1.98 10.99
CA THR A 126 9.39 -2.08 11.44
C THR A 126 9.71 -3.51 11.86
N ALA A 127 10.79 -4.05 11.31
CA ALA A 127 11.17 -5.45 11.50
C ALA A 127 12.67 -5.61 11.74
N GLY A 128 13.04 -6.80 12.20
CA GLY A 128 14.45 -7.18 12.36
C GLY A 128 15.16 -7.39 11.01
N SER A 129 16.46 -7.64 11.09
CA SER A 129 17.31 -7.96 9.94
C SER A 129 17.50 -9.48 9.78
N GLY A 130 18.12 -9.88 8.67
CA GLY A 130 18.43 -11.29 8.38
C GLY A 130 17.24 -12.07 7.80
N HIS A 131 17.40 -13.38 7.66
CA HIS A 131 16.43 -14.25 6.99
C HIS A 131 15.12 -14.40 7.80
N ILE A 132 15.20 -14.54 9.13
CA ILE A 132 14.03 -14.70 10.00
C ILE A 132 13.58 -13.35 10.57
N GLY A 133 14.51 -12.47 10.96
CA GLY A 133 14.16 -11.20 11.63
C GLY A 133 13.29 -10.29 10.78
N ARG A 134 13.36 -10.39 9.44
CA ARG A 134 12.48 -9.67 8.51
C ARG A 134 10.98 -10.03 8.64
N MET A 135 10.66 -11.14 9.30
CA MET A 135 9.29 -11.62 9.54
C MET A 135 8.78 -11.27 10.95
N LEU A 136 9.61 -10.66 11.79
CA LEU A 136 9.28 -10.37 13.18
C LEU A 136 9.22 -8.86 13.40
N PRO A 137 8.10 -8.33 13.96
CA PRO A 137 8.02 -6.94 14.35
C PRO A 137 9.14 -6.59 15.32
N ARG A 138 9.76 -5.43 15.11
CA ARG A 138 10.79 -4.87 16.00
C ARG A 138 10.33 -3.50 16.49
N PRO A 139 10.28 -3.27 17.81
CA PRO A 139 10.08 -1.94 18.35
C PRO A 139 11.17 -0.99 17.84
N ALA A 140 10.74 0.15 17.29
CA ALA A 140 11.60 1.18 16.74
C ALA A 140 11.33 2.52 17.42
N THR A 141 12.39 3.30 17.59
CA THR A 141 12.34 4.66 18.17
C THR A 141 12.38 5.75 17.11
N SER A 142 12.35 5.39 15.82
CA SER A 142 12.54 6.31 14.70
C SER A 142 11.79 5.83 13.46
N TRP A 143 11.11 6.74 12.75
CA TRP A 143 10.46 6.45 11.48
C TRP A 143 11.45 6.27 10.33
N THR A 144 12.60 6.95 10.39
CA THR A 144 13.60 6.98 9.30
C THR A 144 14.85 6.16 9.59
N ARG A 145 14.79 5.20 10.52
CA ARG A 145 15.92 4.31 10.83
C ARG A 145 15.44 2.87 10.90
N GLY A 146 16.22 1.97 10.30
CA GLY A 146 15.88 0.56 10.19
C GLY A 146 14.98 0.25 8.98
N ALA A 147 14.54 -1.00 8.92
CA ALA A 147 13.76 -1.55 7.83
C ALA A 147 12.28 -1.64 8.20
N TYR A 148 11.42 -1.30 7.25
CA TYR A 148 10.03 -1.73 7.23
C TYR A 148 9.93 -2.94 6.32
N THR A 149 9.21 -3.98 6.72
CA THR A 149 8.99 -5.17 5.89
C THR A 149 7.55 -5.64 5.95
N SER A 150 7.12 -6.30 4.88
CA SER A 150 6.01 -7.23 4.93
C SER A 150 6.41 -8.41 5.83
N LEU A 151 5.63 -8.72 6.86
CA LEU A 151 5.96 -9.83 7.77
C LEU A 151 5.76 -11.19 7.10
N VAL A 152 5.01 -11.20 6.01
CA VAL A 152 4.63 -12.38 5.25
C VAL A 152 5.14 -12.21 3.82
N PRO A 153 5.71 -13.25 3.20
CA PRO A 153 6.13 -13.15 1.82
C PRO A 153 4.94 -13.08 0.87
N TYR A 154 5.25 -12.60 -0.33
CA TYR A 154 4.45 -12.81 -1.52
C TYR A 154 5.10 -13.87 -2.41
N ARG A 155 4.32 -14.47 -3.29
CA ARG A 155 4.77 -15.34 -4.36
C ARG A 155 4.61 -14.63 -5.70
N ARG A 156 5.68 -14.62 -6.48
CA ARG A 156 5.73 -14.13 -7.86
C ARG A 156 6.61 -15.05 -8.69
N ALA A 157 6.09 -15.55 -9.82
CA ALA A 157 6.80 -16.48 -10.71
C ALA A 157 7.52 -17.61 -9.94
N ASP A 158 6.78 -18.29 -9.05
CA ASP A 158 7.24 -19.36 -8.13
C ASP A 158 8.32 -19.00 -7.10
N ARG A 159 8.68 -17.71 -6.97
CA ARG A 159 9.66 -17.23 -5.99
C ARG A 159 8.98 -16.55 -4.82
N LEU A 160 9.47 -16.81 -3.60
CA LEU A 160 9.09 -16.01 -2.43
C LEU A 160 9.85 -14.69 -2.43
N ILE A 161 9.09 -13.61 -2.24
CA ILE A 161 9.62 -12.27 -2.15
C ILE A 161 9.04 -11.54 -0.94
N TRP A 162 9.83 -10.65 -0.36
CA TRP A 162 9.41 -9.72 0.68
C TRP A 162 9.45 -8.31 0.12
N LEU A 163 8.41 -7.54 0.39
CA LEU A 163 8.43 -6.10 0.19
C LEU A 163 8.99 -5.44 1.44
N GLY A 164 9.81 -4.40 1.26
CA GLY A 164 10.30 -3.58 2.35
C GLY A 164 10.53 -2.14 1.93
N ALA A 165 10.75 -1.29 2.92
CA ALA A 165 11.04 0.13 2.72
C ALA A 165 12.07 0.62 3.74
N TRP A 166 12.97 1.48 3.28
CA TRP A 166 13.99 2.15 4.08
C TRP A 166 13.88 3.64 3.80
N ALA A 167 13.98 4.47 4.83
CA ALA A 167 14.22 5.89 4.55
C ALA A 167 15.56 6.03 3.82
N GLU A 168 15.66 7.02 2.92
CA GLU A 168 16.93 7.29 2.25
C GLU A 168 18.03 7.55 3.29
N GLU A 169 19.26 7.09 3.02
CA GLU A 169 20.37 7.14 3.99
C GLU A 169 20.67 8.57 4.47
N THR A 170 20.49 9.56 3.60
CA THR A 170 20.65 10.99 3.88
C THR A 170 19.50 11.59 4.70
N SER A 171 18.41 10.84 4.93
CA SER A 171 17.24 11.35 5.64
C SER A 171 17.57 11.66 7.12
N PRO A 172 17.12 12.81 7.63
CA PRO A 172 17.27 13.14 9.05
C PRO A 172 16.57 12.08 9.91
N ARG A 173 17.06 11.92 11.15
CA ARG A 173 16.40 11.03 12.10
C ARG A 173 15.09 11.65 12.55
N ILE A 174 13.98 10.96 12.32
CA ILE A 174 12.64 11.37 12.77
C ILE A 174 12.20 10.40 13.83
N GLU A 175 12.03 10.87 15.06
CA GLU A 175 11.66 10.03 16.20
C GLU A 175 10.29 9.36 15.99
N ALA A 176 10.02 8.25 16.71
CA ALA A 176 8.77 7.47 16.64
C ALA A 176 7.50 8.19 17.13
N SER A 177 7.40 9.50 16.91
CA SER A 177 6.30 10.40 17.21
C SER A 177 5.63 10.85 15.91
N LEU A 178 4.29 10.83 15.86
CA LEU A 178 3.56 11.36 14.70
C LEU A 178 3.75 12.88 14.55
N ARG A 179 3.95 13.60 15.67
CA ARG A 179 4.25 15.03 15.65
C ARG A 179 5.57 15.32 14.93
N ALA A 180 6.60 14.51 15.16
CA ALA A 180 7.90 14.67 14.51
C ALA A 180 7.79 14.48 12.99
N VAL A 181 6.89 13.61 12.53
CA VAL A 181 6.60 13.46 11.10
C VAL A 181 5.95 14.71 10.53
N ARG A 182 4.98 15.31 11.24
CA ARG A 182 4.34 16.57 10.81
C ARG A 182 5.35 17.70 10.66
N GLU A 183 6.24 17.82 11.64
CA GLU A 183 7.29 18.85 11.67
C GLU A 183 8.35 18.65 10.57
N ALA A 184 8.60 17.41 10.14
CA ALA A 184 9.54 17.12 9.05
C ALA A 184 9.00 17.52 7.66
N GLY A 185 7.67 17.61 7.50
CA GLY A 185 7.00 18.01 6.25
C GLY A 185 6.97 16.93 5.17
N ALA A 186 8.13 16.36 4.83
CA ALA A 186 8.28 15.34 3.79
C ALA A 186 9.11 14.14 4.24
N LEU A 187 8.82 12.98 3.66
CA LEU A 187 9.50 11.72 3.88
C LEU A 187 9.85 11.07 2.55
N ARG A 188 11.08 10.54 2.44
CA ARG A 188 11.54 9.79 1.29
C ARG A 188 11.94 8.38 1.69
N PHE A 189 11.33 7.39 1.06
CA PHE A 189 11.65 5.98 1.23
C PHE A 189 12.12 5.37 -0.09
N VAL A 190 13.05 4.42 0.00
CA VAL A 190 13.38 3.49 -1.07
C VAL A 190 12.70 2.17 -0.75
N LEU A 191 11.83 1.75 -1.66
CA LEU A 191 11.18 0.45 -1.61
C LEU A 191 12.14 -0.58 -2.19
N ARG A 192 12.14 -1.76 -1.58
CA ARG A 192 13.03 -2.85 -1.94
C ARG A 192 12.29 -4.17 -1.96
N THR A 193 12.81 -5.08 -2.77
CA THR A 193 12.39 -6.48 -2.81
C THR A 193 13.47 -7.37 -2.25
N GLY A 194 13.11 -8.17 -1.25
CA GLY A 194 13.96 -9.15 -0.60
C GLY A 194 13.68 -10.54 -1.13
N ARG A 195 14.71 -11.33 -1.45
CA ARG A 195 14.58 -12.73 -1.86
C ARG A 195 14.99 -13.69 -0.73
N GLU A 196 14.75 -14.98 -0.92
CA GLU A 196 15.07 -16.04 0.06
C GLU A 196 16.56 -16.10 0.43
N ASP A 197 17.43 -15.75 -0.52
CA ASP A 197 18.89 -15.64 -0.35
C ASP A 197 19.31 -14.52 0.63
N GLY A 198 18.34 -13.71 1.06
CA GLY A 198 18.52 -12.66 2.03
C GLY A 198 18.84 -11.30 1.43
N ARG A 199 19.13 -11.21 0.12
CA ARG A 199 19.48 -9.97 -0.58
C ARG A 199 18.27 -9.08 -0.79
N TRP A 200 18.51 -7.78 -0.84
CA TRP A 200 17.51 -6.75 -1.16
C TRP A 200 17.95 -5.97 -2.38
N CYS A 201 17.01 -5.69 -3.27
CA CYS A 201 17.20 -4.86 -4.47
C CYS A 201 16.27 -3.66 -4.39
N ASP A 202 16.74 -2.48 -4.77
CA ASP A 202 15.91 -1.27 -4.87
C ASP A 202 14.91 -1.42 -6.03
N THR A 203 13.67 -1.03 -5.79
CA THR A 203 12.55 -1.32 -6.71
C THR A 203 11.65 -0.12 -6.98
N ALA A 204 11.53 0.81 -6.05
CA ALA A 204 10.84 2.07 -6.28
C ALA A 204 11.32 3.13 -5.27
N VAL A 205 11.10 4.40 -5.61
CA VAL A 205 11.24 5.52 -4.69
C VAL A 205 9.85 6.02 -4.31
N LEU A 206 9.64 6.29 -3.03
CA LEU A 206 8.39 6.80 -2.49
C LEU A 206 8.62 8.14 -1.80
N MET A 207 7.92 9.16 -2.26
CA MET A 207 7.87 10.49 -1.66
C MET A 207 6.51 10.68 -0.98
N LEU A 208 6.51 11.16 0.27
CA LEU A 208 5.30 11.36 1.05
C LEU A 208 5.31 12.68 1.80
N GLU A 209 4.18 13.37 1.79
CA GLU A 209 3.90 14.58 2.55
C GLU A 209 2.59 14.42 3.33
N GLU A 210 2.50 15.07 4.50
CA GLU A 210 1.27 15.04 5.28
C GLU A 210 0.12 15.71 4.52
N ALA A 211 -1.00 15.01 4.37
CA ALA A 211 -2.18 15.54 3.68
C ALA A 211 -3.40 15.69 4.61
N GLY A 212 -3.37 15.08 5.79
CA GLY A 212 -4.54 14.98 6.67
C GLY A 212 -5.69 14.16 6.05
N GLY A 213 -6.88 14.25 6.66
CA GLY A 213 -8.09 13.55 6.20
C GLY A 213 -8.17 12.07 6.60
N PRO A 214 -9.29 11.39 6.27
CA PRO A 214 -9.49 9.99 6.62
C PRO A 214 -8.62 9.08 5.76
N ALA A 215 -8.00 8.09 6.40
CA ALA A 215 -7.26 7.04 5.68
C ALA A 215 -8.25 6.06 5.02
N PRO A 216 -7.99 5.56 3.81
CA PRO A 216 -8.71 4.40 3.30
C PRO A 216 -8.44 3.18 4.20
N ALA A 217 -9.36 2.21 4.19
CA ALA A 217 -9.09 0.90 4.76
C ALA A 217 -8.11 0.15 3.86
N PHE A 218 -6.85 0.02 4.29
CA PHE A 218 -5.82 -0.75 3.58
C PHE A 218 -6.04 -2.24 3.75
N ASP A 219 -5.90 -2.97 2.66
CA ASP A 219 -6.12 -4.40 2.57
C ASP A 219 -5.19 -5.06 1.53
N PRO A 220 -3.96 -5.42 1.94
CA PRO A 220 -2.94 -6.02 1.05
C PRO A 220 -3.29 -7.46 0.62
N MET A 221 -4.44 -7.98 1.01
CA MET A 221 -4.91 -9.31 0.59
C MET A 221 -5.90 -9.20 -0.56
N VAL A 222 -6.65 -8.10 -0.61
CA VAL A 222 -7.70 -7.84 -1.61
C VAL A 222 -7.14 -6.99 -2.74
N HIS A 223 -6.35 -5.99 -2.38
CA HIS A 223 -5.79 -5.01 -3.31
C HIS A 223 -4.37 -5.45 -3.67
N LEU A 224 -4.27 -6.46 -4.52
CA LEU A 224 -3.01 -6.98 -5.07
C LEU A 224 -3.01 -6.87 -6.59
N PRO A 225 -1.85 -6.58 -7.20
CA PRO A 225 -1.70 -6.59 -8.65
C PRO A 225 -1.73 -8.04 -9.16
N GLU A 226 -2.02 -8.19 -10.45
CA GLU A 226 -1.95 -9.48 -11.12
C GLU A 226 -0.55 -10.10 -11.02
N GLY A 227 -0.48 -11.41 -10.85
CA GLY A 227 0.77 -12.15 -10.74
C GLY A 227 1.47 -12.08 -9.36
N LEU A 228 0.87 -11.39 -8.38
CA LEU A 228 1.35 -11.36 -7.00
C LEU A 228 0.33 -11.97 -6.04
N THR A 229 0.73 -12.99 -5.29
CA THR A 229 -0.14 -13.64 -4.29
C THR A 229 0.54 -13.67 -2.94
N MET A 230 -0.21 -13.72 -1.83
CA MET A 230 0.39 -13.82 -0.51
C MET A 230 0.73 -15.29 -0.17
N ALA A 231 1.89 -15.52 0.43
CA ALA A 231 2.35 -16.84 0.85
C ALA A 231 2.57 -16.91 2.39
N PRO A 232 2.22 -18.03 3.04
CA PRO A 232 1.57 -19.22 2.50
C PRO A 232 0.07 -18.97 2.22
N GLU A 233 -0.47 -19.63 1.20
CA GLU A 233 -1.83 -19.39 0.66
C GLU A 233 -2.94 -19.60 1.70
N TRP A 234 -2.73 -20.47 2.69
CA TRP A 234 -3.71 -20.66 3.78
C TRP A 234 -3.96 -19.38 4.57
N LEU A 235 -2.99 -18.46 4.64
CA LEU A 235 -3.16 -17.18 5.33
C LEU A 235 -4.12 -16.25 4.57
N ALA A 236 -4.12 -16.33 3.23
CA ALA A 236 -5.13 -15.69 2.41
C ALA A 236 -6.50 -16.35 2.62
N ALA A 237 -6.55 -17.68 2.70
CA ALA A 237 -7.78 -18.46 2.89
C ALA A 237 -8.46 -18.25 4.27
N VAL A 238 -7.71 -17.93 5.34
CA VAL A 238 -8.27 -17.61 6.67
C VAL A 238 -9.24 -16.42 6.62
N ARG A 239 -9.19 -15.56 5.59
CA ARG A 239 -10.17 -14.48 5.39
C ARG A 239 -11.57 -14.96 5.09
N GLU A 240 -11.77 -16.02 4.31
CA GLU A 240 -13.12 -16.51 4.01
C GLU A 240 -13.87 -16.82 5.31
N ARG A 241 -13.20 -17.52 6.23
CA ARG A 241 -13.78 -17.91 7.52
C ARG A 241 -13.93 -16.75 8.51
N ALA A 242 -13.08 -15.74 8.46
CA ALA A 242 -13.11 -14.62 9.41
C ALA A 242 -14.09 -13.49 9.03
N TYR A 243 -14.43 -13.33 7.74
CA TYR A 243 -15.35 -12.28 7.27
C TYR A 243 -16.82 -12.74 7.11
N GLU A 244 -17.12 -14.03 7.20
CA GLU A 244 -18.50 -14.53 7.35
C GLU A 244 -19.09 -14.12 8.71
N GLY A 245 -18.30 -14.08 9.78
CA GLY A 245 -18.78 -13.73 11.13
C GLY A 245 -18.97 -12.22 11.41
N SER A 246 -18.36 -11.33 10.61
CA SER A 246 -18.37 -9.88 10.89
C SER A 246 -19.58 -9.14 10.28
N ARG A 247 -20.28 -9.76 9.31
CA ARG A 247 -21.48 -9.21 8.68
C ARG A 247 -22.79 -9.47 9.46
N ALA A 248 -22.75 -10.35 10.46
CA ALA A 248 -23.90 -10.67 11.33
C ALA A 248 -24.03 -9.76 12.57
N GLY A 249 -23.13 -8.77 12.72
CA GLY A 249 -23.07 -7.92 13.90
C GLY A 249 -22.89 -6.44 13.55
N ARG A 250 -23.88 -5.85 12.90
CA ARG A 250 -24.14 -4.42 13.02
C ARG A 250 -25.53 -4.27 13.62
N PRO A 251 -25.68 -3.61 14.79
CA PRO A 251 -27.00 -3.13 15.19
C PRO A 251 -27.53 -2.10 14.19
#